data_AF-A0A2E8EX85-F1
#
_entry.id   AF-A0A2E8EX85-F1
#
_cell.length_a   1.000
_cell.length_b   1.000
_cell.length_c   1.000
_cell.angle_alpha   90.00
_cell.angle_beta   90.00
_cell.angle_gamma   90.00
#
_symmetry.space_group_name_H-M   'P 1'
#
loop_
_entity.id
_entity.type
_entity.pdbx_description
1 polymer ?
#
loop_
_entity_poly.entity_id
_entity_poly.type
_entity_poly.pdbx_seq_one_letter_code
_entity_poly.pdbx_strand_id
1 'polypeptide(L)'
;MAWTAVILAAGKGTRMASQQPKALQKLAGRALIEHVLVTLSMSEIDDVVIIHPPETKEGFIEKIQTEIKTTFVEQKEALGTAHAVK
;
A
#
# COMPACT_ATOMS: atom_id res chain seq x y z
N MET A 1 -7.29 16.49 -16.32
CA MET A 1 -7.85 15.91 -15.07
C MET A 1 -6.71 15.16 -14.40
N ALA A 2 -6.64 15.18 -13.07
CA ALA A 2 -5.62 14.44 -12.32
C ALA A 2 -6.28 13.24 -11.63
N TRP A 3 -5.65 12.07 -11.69
CA TRP A 3 -6.15 10.84 -11.11
C TRP A 3 -5.29 10.40 -9.93
N THR A 4 -5.96 10.07 -8.83
CA THR A 4 -5.32 9.55 -7.61
C THR A 4 -5.76 8.12 -7.37
N ALA A 5 -4.79 7.22 -7.19
CA ALA A 5 -5.04 5.85 -6.75
C ALA A 5 -4.89 5.73 -5.23
N VAL A 6 -5.83 5.04 -4.58
CA VAL A 6 -5.78 4.76 -3.14
C VAL A 6 -5.56 3.26 -2.93
N ILE A 7 -4.46 2.91 -2.28
CA ILE A 7 -4.09 1.52 -1.95
C ILE A 7 -4.32 1.29 -0.46
N LEU A 8 -5.38 0.57 -0.11
CA LEU A 8 -5.62 0.14 1.27
C LEU A 8 -4.74 -1.06 1.63
N ALA A 9 -3.62 -0.81 2.30
CA ALA A 9 -2.66 -1.81 2.76
C ALA A 9 -2.65 -2.00 4.29
N ALA A 10 -3.67 -1.49 5.00
CA ALA A 10 -3.80 -1.53 6.46
C ALA A 10 -4.34 -2.86 7.06
N GLY A 11 -4.57 -3.88 6.23
CA GLY A 11 -5.06 -5.18 6.69
C GLY A 11 -3.99 -6.00 7.43
N LYS A 12 -4.31 -6.52 8.62
CA LYS A 12 -3.41 -7.37 9.43
C LYS A 12 -2.95 -8.66 8.75
N GLY A 13 -3.68 -9.15 7.74
CA GLY A 13 -3.26 -10.32 6.96
C GLY A 13 -3.18 -11.63 7.77
N THR A 14 -3.93 -11.78 8.87
CA THR A 14 -3.81 -12.90 9.82
C THR A 14 -3.95 -14.30 9.21
N ARG A 15 -4.70 -14.44 8.11
CA ARG A 15 -4.81 -15.70 7.34
C ARG A 15 -3.50 -16.14 6.69
N MET A 16 -2.52 -15.24 6.55
CA MET A 16 -1.20 -15.53 5.99
C MET A 16 -0.26 -16.22 6.99
N ALA A 17 -0.64 -16.33 8.28
CA ALA A 17 0.19 -16.91 9.34
C ALA A 17 1.63 -16.37 9.37
N SER A 18 1.77 -15.05 9.22
CA SER A 18 3.06 -14.36 9.12
C SER A 18 3.03 -13.05 9.89
N GLN A 19 4.16 -12.69 10.51
CA GLN A 19 4.33 -11.42 11.23
C GLN A 19 4.51 -10.23 10.29
N GLN A 20 4.84 -10.48 9.02
CA GLN A 20 5.02 -9.43 8.03
C GLN A 20 3.67 -9.13 7.33
N PRO A 21 3.29 -7.84 7.17
CA PRO A 21 2.03 -7.46 6.53
C PRO A 21 1.88 -8.05 5.13
N LYS A 22 0.63 -8.38 4.74
CA LYS A 22 0.34 -8.96 3.42
C LYS A 22 0.95 -8.14 2.29
N ALA A 23 0.81 -6.82 2.30
CA ALA A 23 1.31 -5.95 1.24
C ALA A 23 2.84 -6.01 1.07
N LEU A 24 3.58 -6.33 2.13
CA LEU A 24 5.03 -6.44 2.11
C LEU A 24 5.53 -7.87 1.87
N GLN A 25 4.64 -8.88 1.87
CA GLN A 25 5.01 -10.25 1.51
C GLN A 25 5.60 -10.30 0.10
N LYS A 26 6.61 -11.14 -0.11
CA LYS A 26 7.29 -11.23 -1.40
C LYS A 26 6.63 -12.25 -2.33
N LEU A 27 6.42 -11.85 -3.57
CA LEU A 27 6.06 -12.70 -4.70
C LEU A 27 7.11 -12.48 -5.81
N ALA A 28 7.78 -13.56 -6.23
CA ALA A 28 8.87 -13.50 -7.21
C ALA A 28 9.97 -12.46 -6.85
N GLY A 29 10.33 -12.39 -5.56
CA GLY A 29 11.39 -11.51 -5.07
C GLY A 29 10.97 -10.05 -4.77
N ARG A 30 9.79 -9.62 -5.22
CA ARG A 30 9.24 -8.26 -5.02
C ARG A 30 8.08 -8.27 -4.02
N ALA A 31 7.90 -7.20 -3.26
CA ALA A 31 6.75 -7.07 -2.36
C ALA A 31 5.43 -7.03 -3.16
N LEU A 32 4.35 -7.59 -2.61
CA LEU A 32 3.05 -7.64 -3.29
C LEU A 32 2.55 -6.25 -3.72
N ILE A 33 2.78 -5.22 -2.92
CA ILE A 33 2.42 -3.83 -3.24
C ILE A 33 3.22 -3.25 -4.41
N GLU A 34 4.47 -3.69 -4.63
CA GLU A 34 5.28 -3.20 -5.75
C GLU A 34 4.70 -3.63 -7.09
N HIS A 35 4.08 -4.82 -7.17
CA HIS A 35 3.37 -5.25 -8.38
C HIS A 35 2.20 -4.32 -8.72
N VAL A 36 1.51 -3.79 -7.70
CA VAL A 36 0.44 -2.81 -7.89
C VAL A 36 1.02 -1.49 -8.38
N LEU A 37 2.11 -1.02 -7.77
CA LEU A 37 2.75 0.24 -8.14
C LEU A 37 3.30 0.23 -9.57
N VAL A 38 3.92 -0.88 -10.00
CA VAL A 38 4.34 -1.08 -11.40
C VAL A 38 3.16 -1.01 -12.36
N THR A 39 2.00 -1.56 -11.98
CA THR A 39 0.80 -1.47 -12.82
C THR A 39 0.30 -0.02 -12.90
N LEU A 40 0.31 0.70 -11.78
CA LEU A 40 -0.11 2.09 -11.73
C LEU A 40 0.84 3.01 -12.52
N SER A 41 2.15 2.72 -12.54
CA SER A 41 3.12 3.53 -13.28
C SER A 41 2.98 3.41 -14.80
N MET A 42 2.27 2.37 -15.25
CA MET A 42 1.91 2.18 -16.66
C MET A 42 0.52 2.75 -17.01
N SER A 43 -0.14 3.42 -16.05
CA SER A 43 -1.50 3.97 -16.19
C SER A 43 -1.49 5.50 -16.11
N GLU A 44 -2.61 6.16 -16.43
CA GLU A 44 -2.79 7.61 -16.29
C GLU A 44 -3.06 8.04 -14.83
N ILE A 45 -2.21 7.60 -13.89
CA ILE A 45 -2.29 7.94 -12.46
C ILE A 45 -1.19 8.94 -12.11
N ASP A 46 -1.56 10.07 -11.52
CA ASP A 46 -0.64 11.14 -11.15
C ASP A 46 -0.10 10.99 -9.72
N ASP A 47 -0.94 10.48 -8.80
CA ASP A 47 -0.65 10.38 -7.38
C ASP A 47 -1.12 9.03 -6.81
N VAL A 48 -0.35 8.50 -5.86
CA VAL A 48 -0.71 7.31 -5.09
C VAL A 48 -0.80 7.65 -3.60
N VAL A 49 -1.88 7.20 -2.96
CA VAL A 49 -2.02 7.20 -1.50
C VAL A 49 -1.97 5.77 -0.99
N ILE A 50 -0.94 5.44 -0.21
CA ILE A 50 -0.82 4.14 0.44
C ILE A 50 -1.28 4.27 1.88
N ILE A 51 -2.35 3.56 2.22
CA ILE A 51 -2.87 3.50 3.58
C ILE A 51 -2.26 2.30 4.30
N HIS A 52 -1.51 2.52 5.36
CA HIS A 52 -0.79 1.48 6.10
C HIS A 52 -1.28 1.37 7.56
N PRO A 53 -1.08 0.22 8.23
CA PRO A 53 -1.35 0.12 9.66
C PRO A 53 -0.24 0.81 10.47
N PRO A 54 -0.50 1.26 11.73
CA PRO A 54 0.44 2.03 12.53
C PRO A 54 1.77 1.31 12.74
N GLU A 55 1.69 0.00 12.94
CA GLU A 55 2.78 -0.90 13.32
C GLU A 55 3.87 -1.07 12.24
N THR A 56 3.66 -0.51 11.05
CA THR A 56 4.45 -0.88 9.86
C THR A 56 4.94 0.31 9.04
N LYS A 57 4.80 1.54 9.57
CA LYS A 57 5.13 2.79 8.88
C LYS A 57 6.54 2.76 8.27
N GLU A 58 7.55 2.42 9.06
CA GLU A 58 8.96 2.33 8.61
C GLU A 58 9.12 1.27 7.51
N GLY A 59 8.51 0.10 7.70
CA GLY A 59 8.55 -0.98 6.71
C GLY A 59 7.90 -0.64 5.37
N PHE A 60 6.88 0.22 5.34
CA PHE A 60 6.26 0.69 4.09
C PHE A 60 7.07 1.81 3.44
N ILE A 61 7.52 2.79 4.22
CA ILE A 61 8.27 3.94 3.68
C ILE A 61 9.64 3.52 3.16
N GLU A 62 10.34 2.61 3.85
CA GLU A 62 11.71 2.23 3.49
C GLU A 62 11.78 1.15 2.42
N LYS A 63 10.81 0.22 2.38
CA LYS A 63 10.87 -0.96 1.51
C LYS A 63 10.14 -0.79 0.18
N ILE A 64 9.36 0.26 0.01
CA ILE A 64 8.60 0.49 -1.21
C ILE A 64 9.32 1.53 -2.05
N GLN A 65 9.75 1.11 -3.24
CA GLN A 65 10.29 2.01 -4.26
C GLN A 65 9.23 2.23 -5.33
N THR A 66 9.03 3.49 -5.72
CA THR A 66 8.04 3.89 -6.72
C THR A 66 8.48 5.17 -7.41
N GLU A 67 8.22 5.24 -8.72
CA GLU A 67 8.48 6.42 -9.54
C GLU A 67 7.31 7.41 -9.52
N ILE A 68 6.15 6.98 -9.03
CA ILE A 68 4.95 7.82 -8.89
C ILE A 68 4.99 8.53 -7.55
N LYS A 69 4.58 9.81 -7.53
CA LYS A 69 4.43 10.58 -6.30
C LYS A 69 3.50 9.85 -5.34
N THR A 70 4.04 9.51 -4.17
CA THR A 70 3.37 8.62 -3.21
C THR A 70 3.28 9.26 -1.84
N THR A 71 2.08 9.24 -1.27
CA THR A 71 1.78 9.70 0.09
C THR A 71 1.42 8.51 0.96
N PHE A 72 1.97 8.44 2.16
CA PHE A 72 1.66 7.40 3.14
C PHE A 72 0.71 7.95 4.19
N VAL A 73 -0.39 7.25 4.42
CA VAL A 73 -1.43 7.61 5.40
C VAL A 73 -1.62 6.46 6.37
N GLU A 74 -1.62 6.76 7.66
CA GLU A 74 -1.87 5.77 8.69
C GLU A 74 -3.38 5.54 8.86
N GLN A 75 -3.80 4.28 8.90
CA GLN A 75 -5.14 3.88 9.33
C GLN A 75 -5.05 3.20 10.69
N LYS A 76 -5.49 3.91 11.74
CA LYS A 76 -5.45 3.44 13.13
C LYS A 76 -6.34 2.22 13.39
N GLU A 77 -7.49 2.17 12.73
CA GLU A 77 -8.48 1.11 12.88
C GLU A 77 -8.85 0.53 11.51
N ALA A 78 -8.93 -0.80 11.40
CA ALA A 78 -9.23 -1.51 10.16
C ALA A 78 -10.73 -1.45 9.81
N LEU A 79 -11.22 -0.26 9.44
CA LEU A 79 -12.63 0.05 9.18
C LEU A 79 -13.08 -0.24 7.73
N GLY A 80 -12.22 -0.86 6.93
CA GLY A 80 -12.54 -1.29 5.55
C GLY A 80 -12.26 -0.24 4.47
N THR A 81 -12.63 -0.57 3.24
CA THR A 81 -12.32 0.22 2.03
C THR A 81 -13.12 1.51 1.91
N ALA A 82 -14.37 1.54 2.38
CA ALA A 82 -15.15 2.78 2.39
C ALA A 82 -14.52 3.86 3.28
N HIS A 83 -13.87 3.46 4.38
CA HIS A 83 -13.14 4.37 5.24
C HIS A 83 -11.86 4.91 4.57
N ALA A 84 -11.30 4.20 3.58
CA ALA A 84 -10.10 4.63 2.87
C ALA A 84 -10.29 5.90 2.01
N VAL A 85 -11.55 6.26 1.70
CA VAL A 85 -11.91 7.39 0.84
C VAL A 85 -12.60 8.53 1.60
N LYS A 86 -12.56 8.49 2.94
CA LYS A 86 -13.07 9.55 3.82
C LYS A 86 -11.92 10.46 4.25
#